data_AF-A0A0S4KYU5-F1
#
_entry.id   AF-A0A0S4KYU5-F1
#
_cell.length_a   1.000
_cell.length_b   1.000
_cell.length_c   1.000
_cell.angle_alpha   90.00
_cell.angle_beta   90.00
_cell.angle_gamma   90.00
#
_symmetry.space_group_name_H-M   'P 1'
#
loop_
_entity.id
_entity.type
_entity.pdbx_description
1 polymer ?
#
loop_
_entity_poly.entity_id
_entity_poly.type
_entity_poly.pdbx_seq_one_letter_code
_entity_poly.pdbx_strand_id
1 'polypeptide(L)'
;MTYRIKVPPRQLPVDEAKLVGSLEQWLMDMKKHRWSFLGGVGVLVVAGGIIAAVLWQNAEAARKAQDLEREATLHYLMRPLNDPKKVESNMQEAIALYKKITVEYPNTPSAPLALFGLGNALLETNQLDAAIDAYARLISTYGSNKTLVDLARQKLAYAYLLKGDVAQATQSYSAVLNNPEALNRDQALFELARLDESQSRLDEALKRYQELIKSYPNSPLANEAILREKILEAKKSYEAASSSDKKP
;
A
#
# COMPACT_ATOMS: atom_id res chain seq x y z
N MET A 1 -93.89 15.80 -53.45
CA MET A 1 -93.74 15.76 -51.98
C MET A 1 -92.37 15.16 -51.67
N THR A 2 -91.42 15.99 -51.25
CA THR A 2 -90.02 15.57 -51.02
C THR A 2 -89.78 15.58 -49.51
N TYR A 3 -89.63 14.40 -48.91
CA TYR A 3 -89.37 14.26 -47.48
C TYR A 3 -87.91 14.66 -47.16
N ARG A 4 -87.74 15.75 -46.40
CA ARG A 4 -86.44 16.10 -45.78
C ARG A 4 -86.32 15.35 -44.46
N ILE A 5 -85.48 14.32 -44.43
CA ILE A 5 -85.09 13.63 -43.19
C ILE A 5 -84.17 14.58 -42.41
N LYS A 6 -84.61 15.01 -41.21
CA LYS A 6 -83.76 15.73 -40.27
C LYS A 6 -82.94 14.70 -39.49
N VAL A 7 -81.63 14.63 -39.75
CA VAL A 7 -80.70 13.85 -38.95
C VAL A 7 -80.26 14.71 -37.75
N PRO A 8 -80.44 14.27 -36.49
CA PRO A 8 -79.98 15.03 -35.34
C PRO A 8 -78.45 15.07 -35.29
N PRO A 9 -77.82 16.16 -34.82
CA PRO A 9 -76.37 16.27 -34.74
C PRO A 9 -75.82 15.24 -33.75
N ARG A 10 -74.92 14.38 -34.24
CA ARG A 10 -74.22 13.38 -33.44
C ARG A 10 -73.17 14.09 -32.58
N GLN A 11 -73.47 14.33 -31.30
CA GLN A 11 -72.46 14.77 -30.33
C GLN A 11 -71.60 13.55 -29.96
N LEU A 12 -70.42 13.45 -30.56
CA LEU A 12 -69.38 12.54 -30.06
C LEU A 12 -68.80 13.20 -28.80
N PRO A 13 -68.79 12.53 -27.63
CA PRO A 13 -68.08 13.05 -26.47
C PRO A 13 -66.60 12.97 -26.80
N VAL A 14 -66.03 14.09 -27.24
CA VAL A 14 -64.59 14.22 -27.40
C VAL A 14 -64.04 14.36 -25.99
N ASP A 15 -63.55 13.26 -25.43
CA ASP A 15 -62.79 13.29 -24.19
C ASP A 15 -61.48 14.02 -24.48
N GLU A 16 -61.45 15.32 -24.15
CA GLU A 16 -60.32 16.23 -24.39
C GLU A 16 -58.99 15.68 -23.84
N ALA A 17 -59.05 14.77 -22.86
CA ALA A 17 -57.90 14.07 -22.31
C ALA A 17 -57.16 13.18 -23.34
N LYS A 18 -57.82 12.75 -24.42
CA LYS A 18 -57.22 11.93 -25.50
C LYS A 18 -56.61 12.73 -26.65
N LEU A 19 -56.79 14.05 -26.68
CA LEU A 19 -56.29 14.90 -27.77
C LEU A 19 -54.89 15.46 -27.53
N VAL A 20 -54.39 15.33 -26.31
CA VAL A 20 -53.07 15.86 -25.91
C VAL A 20 -52.01 14.86 -26.35
N GLY A 21 -51.07 15.29 -27.21
CA GLY A 21 -49.94 14.44 -27.61
C GLY A 21 -49.09 14.04 -26.40
N SER A 22 -48.41 12.90 -26.46
CA SER A 22 -47.53 12.43 -25.37
C SER A 22 -46.51 13.49 -24.92
N LEU A 23 -46.04 14.33 -25.85
CA LEU A 23 -45.17 15.46 -25.59
C LEU A 23 -45.85 16.58 -24.78
N GLU A 24 -47.11 16.88 -25.08
CA GLU A 24 -47.87 17.92 -24.40
C GLU A 24 -48.30 17.46 -22.99
N GLN A 25 -48.67 16.19 -22.82
CA GLN A 25 -48.91 15.60 -21.49
C GLN A 25 -47.64 15.68 -20.64
N TRP A 26 -46.48 15.32 -21.23
CA TRP A 26 -45.19 15.43 -20.57
C TRP A 26 -44.82 16.88 -20.20
N LEU A 27 -45.07 17.85 -21.08
CA LEU A 27 -44.85 19.28 -20.80
C LEU A 27 -45.75 19.82 -19.69
N MET A 28 -47.01 19.37 -19.62
CA MET A 28 -47.94 19.77 -18.56
C MET A 28 -47.55 19.17 -17.21
N ASP A 29 -47.16 17.90 -17.17
CA ASP A 29 -46.65 17.25 -15.94
C ASP A 29 -45.35 17.89 -15.45
N MET A 30 -44.48 18.31 -16.37
CA MET A 30 -43.25 19.03 -16.04
C MET A 30 -43.55 20.42 -15.46
N LYS A 31 -44.55 21.15 -15.99
CA LYS A 31 -45.01 22.43 -15.39
C LYS A 31 -45.65 22.23 -14.01
N LYS A 32 -46.36 21.12 -13.80
CA LYS A 32 -46.99 20.76 -12.52
C LYS A 32 -45.96 20.44 -11.44
N HIS A 33 -44.87 19.78 -11.79
CA HIS A 33 -43.78 19.39 -10.88
C HIS A 33 -42.50 20.22 -11.04
N ARG A 34 -42.56 21.37 -11.72
CA ARG A 34 -41.38 22.21 -12.04
C ARG A 34 -40.54 22.57 -10.83
N TRP A 35 -41.19 22.81 -9.68
CA TRP A 35 -40.49 23.15 -8.44
C TRP A 35 -39.76 21.94 -7.84
N SER A 36 -40.31 20.73 -7.96
CA SER A 36 -39.64 19.48 -7.57
C SER A 36 -38.48 19.15 -8.51
N PHE A 37 -38.63 19.39 -9.81
CA PHE A 37 -37.56 19.22 -10.79
C PHE A 37 -36.42 20.22 -10.55
N LEU A 38 -36.73 21.52 -10.41
CA LEU A 38 -35.75 22.55 -10.07
C LEU A 38 -35.09 22.30 -8.72
N GLY A 39 -35.84 21.83 -7.72
CA GLY A 39 -35.29 21.38 -6.45
C GLY A 39 -34.31 20.22 -6.62
N GLY A 40 -34.66 19.22 -7.42
CA GLY A 40 -33.77 18.09 -7.75
C GLY A 40 -32.49 18.52 -8.46
N VAL A 41 -32.61 19.40 -9.48
CA VAL A 41 -31.45 19.98 -10.18
C VAL A 41 -30.58 20.80 -9.21
N GLY A 42 -31.19 21.60 -8.33
CA GLY A 42 -30.48 22.37 -7.31
C GLY A 42 -29.67 21.48 -6.37
N VAL A 43 -30.25 20.38 -5.89
CA VAL A 43 -29.55 19.39 -5.05
C VAL A 43 -28.37 18.78 -5.80
N LEU A 44 -28.52 18.44 -7.09
CA LEU A 44 -27.43 17.89 -7.89
C LEU A 44 -26.28 18.88 -8.11
N VAL A 45 -26.59 20.16 -8.34
CA VAL A 45 -25.57 21.21 -8.49
C VAL A 45 -24.78 21.38 -7.19
N VAL A 46 -25.47 21.43 -6.04
CA VAL A 46 -24.82 21.52 -4.73
C VAL A 46 -23.95 20.29 -4.47
N ALA A 47 -24.47 19.09 -4.71
CA ALA A 47 -23.72 17.84 -4.56
C ALA A 47 -22.48 17.81 -5.46
N GLY A 48 -22.62 18.21 -6.73
CA GLY A 48 -21.50 18.33 -7.67
C GLY A 48 -20.45 19.33 -7.21
N GLY A 49 -20.85 20.49 -6.69
CA GLY A 49 -19.94 21.48 -6.12
C GLY A 49 -19.16 20.96 -4.91
N ILE A 50 -19.81 20.22 -4.01
CA ILE A 50 -19.16 19.58 -2.86
C ILE A 50 -18.13 18.54 -3.34
N ILE A 51 -18.50 17.67 -4.27
CA ILE A 51 -17.60 16.66 -4.83
C ILE A 51 -16.38 17.33 -5.48
N ALA A 52 -16.60 18.38 -6.29
CA ALA A 52 -15.51 19.12 -6.92
C ALA A 52 -14.57 19.76 -5.89
N ALA A 53 -15.11 20.34 -4.81
CA ALA A 53 -14.32 20.93 -3.73
C ALA A 53 -13.47 19.89 -3.00
N VAL A 54 -14.04 18.71 -2.71
CA VAL A 54 -13.31 17.59 -2.06
C VAL A 54 -12.21 17.05 -2.98
N LEU A 55 -12.49 16.85 -4.26
CA LEU A 55 -11.49 16.39 -5.24
C LEU A 55 -10.35 17.40 -5.37
N TRP A 56 -10.66 18.70 -5.40
CA TRP A 56 -9.65 19.75 -5.45
C TRP A 56 -8.80 19.79 -4.17
N GLN A 57 -9.43 19.71 -2.99
CA GLN A 57 -8.73 19.66 -1.71
C GLN A 57 -7.79 18.45 -1.63
N ASN A 58 -8.25 17.26 -2.05
CA ASN A 58 -7.44 16.05 -2.07
C ASN A 58 -6.28 16.15 -3.04
N ALA A 59 -6.50 16.72 -4.24
CA ALA A 59 -5.45 16.95 -5.22
C ALA A 59 -4.41 17.94 -4.71
N GLU A 60 -4.84 19.01 -4.04
CA GLU A 60 -3.93 20.00 -3.45
C GLU A 60 -3.12 19.42 -2.29
N ALA A 61 -3.76 18.66 -1.41
CA ALA A 61 -3.08 17.93 -0.35
C ALA A 61 -2.03 16.97 -0.92
N ALA A 62 -2.37 16.23 -1.98
CA ALA A 62 -1.44 15.33 -2.65
C ALA A 62 -0.23 16.07 -3.26
N ARG A 63 -0.45 17.22 -3.91
CA ARG A 63 0.66 18.04 -4.45
C ARG A 63 1.60 18.52 -3.36
N LYS A 64 1.07 19.09 -2.28
CA LYS A 64 1.90 19.57 -1.15
C LYS A 64 2.68 18.43 -0.49
N ALA A 65 2.02 17.27 -0.30
CA ALA A 65 2.68 16.10 0.25
C ALA A 65 3.81 15.58 -0.65
N GLN A 66 3.61 15.60 -1.97
CA GLN A 66 4.61 15.19 -2.95
C GLN A 66 5.82 16.13 -2.98
N ASP A 67 5.60 17.44 -2.86
CA ASP A 67 6.70 18.42 -2.79
C ASP A 67 7.55 18.22 -1.53
N LEU A 68 6.90 18.04 -0.38
CA LEU A 68 7.57 17.73 0.89
C LEU A 68 8.31 16.38 0.82
N GLU A 69 7.72 15.36 0.20
CA GLU A 69 8.33 14.05 0.04
C GLU A 69 9.60 14.15 -0.81
N ARG A 70 9.52 14.90 -1.91
CA ARG A 70 10.67 15.16 -2.78
C ARG A 70 11.78 15.84 -1.99
N GLU A 71 11.47 16.92 -1.29
CA GLU A 71 12.45 17.66 -0.47
C GLU A 71 13.09 16.76 0.61
N ALA A 72 12.29 16.01 1.36
CA ALA A 72 12.77 15.05 2.35
C ALA A 72 13.72 14.02 1.73
N THR A 73 13.35 13.51 0.55
CA THR A 73 14.14 12.51 -0.17
C THR A 73 15.45 13.09 -0.69
N LEU A 74 15.49 14.37 -1.09
CA LEU A 74 16.72 15.05 -1.48
C LEU A 74 17.67 15.20 -0.29
N HIS A 75 17.15 15.62 0.88
CA HIS A 75 17.95 15.67 2.10
C HIS A 75 18.46 14.28 2.51
N TYR A 76 17.65 13.24 2.38
CA TYR A 76 18.04 11.88 2.72
C TYR A 76 19.09 11.32 1.74
N LEU A 77 18.84 11.34 0.43
CA LEU A 77 19.69 10.67 -0.57
C LEU A 77 20.88 11.50 -1.06
N MET A 78 20.76 12.83 -1.11
CA MET A 78 21.79 13.72 -1.68
C MET A 78 22.59 14.47 -0.60
N ARG A 79 22.59 13.98 0.63
CA ARG A 79 23.39 14.56 1.72
C ARG A 79 24.89 14.54 1.40
N PRO A 80 25.66 15.57 1.78
CA PRO A 80 27.11 15.54 1.66
C PRO A 80 27.72 14.49 2.59
N LEU A 81 28.31 13.42 2.04
CA LEU A 81 28.90 12.33 2.83
C LEU A 81 30.30 12.65 3.40
N ASN A 82 30.90 13.77 2.98
CA ASN A 82 32.22 14.20 3.40
C ASN A 82 32.24 15.10 4.65
N ASP A 83 31.07 15.53 5.13
CA ASP A 83 30.92 16.42 6.28
C ASP A 83 29.90 15.83 7.27
N PRO A 84 30.35 15.21 8.37
CA PRO A 84 29.46 14.56 9.33
C PRO A 84 28.38 15.47 9.92
N LYS A 85 28.66 16.77 10.10
CA LYS A 85 27.66 17.71 10.63
C LYS A 85 26.56 17.97 9.62
N LYS A 86 26.91 18.06 8.33
CA LYS A 86 25.92 18.18 7.26
C LYS A 86 25.14 16.89 7.07
N VAL A 87 25.77 15.72 7.20
CA VAL A 87 25.05 14.44 7.21
C VAL A 87 23.96 14.45 8.27
N GLU A 88 24.33 14.81 9.51
CA GLU A 88 23.38 14.85 10.63
C GLU A 88 22.26 15.87 10.40
N SER A 89 22.59 17.11 9.99
CA SER A 89 21.58 18.14 9.70
C SER A 89 20.58 17.69 8.63
N ASN A 90 21.09 17.13 7.53
CA ASN A 90 20.23 16.65 6.44
C ASN A 90 19.37 15.46 6.86
N MET A 91 19.89 14.55 7.71
CA MET A 91 19.09 13.47 8.28
C MET A 91 17.94 14.01 9.14
N GLN A 92 18.21 14.99 10.00
CA GLN A 92 17.20 15.61 10.85
C GLN A 92 16.12 16.33 10.03
N GLU A 93 16.52 17.06 8.99
CA GLU A 93 15.60 17.73 8.06
C GLU A 93 14.71 16.72 7.31
N ALA A 94 15.29 15.65 6.77
CA ALA A 94 14.54 14.58 6.12
C ALA A 94 13.52 13.93 7.08
N ILE A 95 13.94 13.59 8.30
CA ILE A 95 13.06 13.01 9.33
C ILE A 95 11.92 13.97 9.67
N ALA A 96 12.19 15.27 9.82
CA ALA A 96 11.18 16.27 10.14
C ALA A 96 10.14 16.40 9.01
N LEU A 97 10.59 16.47 7.76
CA LEU A 97 9.72 16.57 6.60
C LEU A 97 8.88 15.31 6.40
N TYR A 98 9.48 14.11 6.53
CA TYR A 98 8.70 12.88 6.46
C TYR A 98 7.66 12.82 7.57
N LYS A 99 8.02 13.11 8.83
CA LYS A 99 7.05 13.17 9.95
C LYS A 99 5.89 14.11 9.64
N LYS A 100 6.17 15.29 9.09
CA LYS A 100 5.16 16.28 8.68
C LYS A 100 4.15 15.67 7.71
N ILE A 101 4.60 14.94 6.69
CA ILE A 101 3.71 14.27 5.73
C ILE A 101 2.80 13.25 6.44
N THR A 102 3.36 12.45 7.34
CA THR A 102 2.58 11.39 8.05
C THR A 102 1.51 11.94 8.99
N VAL A 103 1.64 13.21 9.41
CA VAL A 103 0.71 13.86 10.34
C VAL A 103 -0.30 14.74 9.59
N GLU A 104 0.17 15.59 8.67
CA GLU A 104 -0.66 16.57 7.98
C GLU A 104 -1.35 16.00 6.73
N TYR A 105 -0.75 15.01 6.08
CA TYR A 105 -1.20 14.48 4.79
C TYR A 105 -1.41 12.95 4.76
N PRO A 106 -2.01 12.32 5.79
CA PRO A 106 -2.05 10.86 5.92
C PRO A 106 -2.83 10.15 4.80
N ASN A 107 -3.75 10.84 4.13
CA ASN A 107 -4.59 10.25 3.07
C ASN A 107 -4.01 10.43 1.66
N THR A 108 -2.77 10.88 1.54
CA THR A 108 -2.11 11.12 0.24
C THR A 108 -1.24 9.94 -0.20
N PRO A 109 -0.98 9.77 -1.51
CA PRO A 109 -0.06 8.75 -2.01
C PRO A 109 1.36 8.84 -1.44
N SER A 110 1.79 10.04 -1.03
CA SER A 110 3.09 10.30 -0.42
C SER A 110 3.20 9.82 1.03
N ALA A 111 2.09 9.69 1.76
CA ALA A 111 2.12 9.27 3.16
C ALA A 111 2.76 7.90 3.43
N PRO A 112 2.42 6.82 2.69
CA PRO A 112 3.10 5.53 2.87
C PRO A 112 4.58 5.59 2.48
N LEU A 113 4.95 6.35 1.45
CA LEU A 113 6.35 6.54 1.05
C LEU A 113 7.12 7.33 2.11
N ALA A 114 6.50 8.34 2.70
CA ALA A 114 7.07 9.11 3.80
C ALA A 114 7.26 8.26 5.06
N LEU A 115 6.34 7.34 5.39
CA LEU A 115 6.58 6.39 6.49
C LEU A 115 7.75 5.44 6.20
N PHE A 116 7.88 4.99 4.95
CA PHE A 116 9.01 4.14 4.55
C PHE A 116 10.34 4.90 4.64
N GLY A 117 10.38 6.12 4.09
CA GLY A 117 11.54 7.01 4.16
C GLY A 117 11.90 7.39 5.60
N LEU A 118 10.90 7.72 6.42
CA LEU A 118 11.04 7.99 7.85
C LEU A 118 11.67 6.79 8.57
N GLY A 119 11.13 5.59 8.35
CA GLY A 119 11.68 4.36 8.92
C GLY A 119 13.15 4.15 8.54
N ASN A 120 13.51 4.38 7.27
CA ASN A 120 14.89 4.21 6.79
C ASN A 120 15.83 5.24 7.42
N ALA A 121 15.44 6.52 7.46
CA ALA A 121 16.27 7.58 8.05
C ALA A 121 16.44 7.38 9.57
N LEU A 122 15.40 6.95 10.27
CA LEU A 122 15.46 6.62 11.70
C LEU A 122 16.36 5.41 11.95
N LEU A 123 16.29 4.40 11.08
CA LEU A 123 17.13 3.21 11.18
C LEU A 123 18.62 3.56 10.99
N GLU A 124 18.96 4.37 9.98
CA GLU A 124 20.33 4.83 9.71
C GLU A 124 20.89 5.70 10.84
N THR A 125 20.03 6.45 11.53
CA THR A 125 20.40 7.27 12.70
C THR A 125 20.29 6.50 14.02
N ASN A 126 20.19 5.17 13.98
CA ASN A 126 20.12 4.27 15.13
C ASN A 126 18.93 4.51 16.09
N GLN A 127 17.87 5.15 15.60
CA GLN A 127 16.62 5.36 16.33
C GLN A 127 15.67 4.16 16.10
N LEU A 128 16.10 2.98 16.57
CA LEU A 128 15.49 1.69 16.22
C LEU A 128 13.99 1.59 16.57
N ASP A 129 13.58 2.04 17.76
CA ASP A 129 12.18 1.98 18.18
C ASP A 129 11.27 2.85 17.31
N ALA A 130 11.74 4.04 16.95
CA ALA A 130 10.99 4.94 16.09
C ALA A 130 10.94 4.41 14.64
N ALA A 131 12.00 3.75 14.18
CA ALA A 131 12.00 3.09 12.87
C ALA A 131 10.99 1.94 12.81
N ILE A 132 10.96 1.10 13.86
CA ILE A 132 9.98 0.01 14.02
C ILE A 132 8.55 0.56 13.98
N ASP A 133 8.26 1.62 14.72
CA ASP A 133 6.94 2.28 14.70
C ASP A 133 6.56 2.75 13.29
N ALA A 134 7.47 3.43 12.59
CA ALA A 134 7.21 3.93 11.25
C ALA A 134 6.86 2.82 10.26
N TYR A 135 7.62 1.72 10.24
CA TYR A 135 7.31 0.57 9.38
C TYR A 135 6.03 -0.16 9.79
N ALA A 136 5.79 -0.34 11.09
CA ALA A 136 4.57 -0.98 11.59
C ALA A 136 3.31 -0.16 11.24
N ARG A 137 3.39 1.17 11.34
CA ARG A 137 2.33 2.10 10.91
C ARG A 137 2.10 2.02 9.41
N LEU A 138 3.16 1.91 8.60
CA LEU A 138 3.03 1.70 7.16
C LEU A 138 2.23 0.43 6.86
N ILE A 139 2.64 -0.69 7.45
CA ILE A 139 2.05 -2.00 7.21
C ILE A 139 0.57 -2.03 7.64
N SER A 140 0.25 -1.44 8.79
CA SER A 140 -1.12 -1.43 9.34
C SER A 140 -2.06 -0.45 8.63
N THR A 141 -1.57 0.73 8.23
CA THR A 141 -2.39 1.80 7.67
C THR A 141 -2.52 1.70 6.15
N TYR A 142 -1.46 1.26 5.46
CA TYR A 142 -1.37 1.24 3.99
C TYR A 142 -1.20 -0.18 3.43
N GLY A 143 -1.81 -1.17 4.10
CA GLY A 143 -1.74 -2.60 3.78
C GLY A 143 -2.21 -3.01 2.37
N SER A 144 -2.84 -2.09 1.62
CA SER A 144 -3.26 -2.27 0.23
C SER A 144 -2.09 -2.17 -0.76
N ASN A 145 -1.04 -1.39 -0.45
CA ASN A 145 0.16 -1.31 -1.27
C ASN A 145 1.09 -2.48 -0.97
N LYS A 146 0.80 -3.66 -1.54
CA LYS A 146 1.49 -4.92 -1.24
C LYS A 146 3.01 -4.84 -1.42
N THR A 147 3.46 -4.28 -2.53
CA THR A 147 4.89 -4.13 -2.82
C THR A 147 5.61 -3.34 -1.73
N LEU A 148 5.06 -2.19 -1.34
CA LEU A 148 5.68 -1.36 -0.30
C LEU A 148 5.59 -2.00 1.09
N VAL A 149 4.50 -2.70 1.39
CA VAL A 149 4.32 -3.46 2.63
C VAL A 149 5.38 -4.55 2.77
N ASP A 150 5.71 -5.29 1.70
CA ASP A 150 6.71 -6.35 1.76
C ASP A 150 8.13 -5.80 1.89
N LEU A 151 8.42 -4.65 1.28
CA LEU A 151 9.67 -3.91 1.54
C LEU A 151 9.74 -3.41 2.99
N ALA A 152 8.64 -2.87 3.52
CA ALA A 152 8.57 -2.41 4.90
C ALA A 152 8.74 -3.57 5.90
N ARG A 153 8.18 -4.75 5.62
CA ARG A 153 8.36 -5.96 6.44
C ARG A 153 9.81 -6.40 6.51
N GLN A 154 10.53 -6.37 5.39
CA GLN A 154 11.96 -6.68 5.36
C GLN A 154 12.76 -5.67 6.21
N LYS A 155 12.48 -4.37 6.07
CA LYS A 155 13.15 -3.33 6.85
C LYS A 155 12.80 -3.39 8.34
N LEU A 156 11.56 -3.67 8.67
CA LEU A 156 11.09 -3.91 10.03
C LEU A 156 11.80 -5.11 10.65
N ALA A 157 11.92 -6.22 9.91
CA ALA A 157 12.64 -7.39 10.37
C ALA A 157 14.10 -7.07 10.68
N TYR A 158 14.77 -6.33 9.79
CA TYR A 158 16.14 -5.89 9.99
C TYR A 158 16.27 -4.95 11.21
N ALA A 159 15.32 -4.04 11.41
CA ALA A 159 15.30 -3.17 12.60
C ALA A 159 15.16 -3.98 13.90
N TYR A 160 14.30 -5.01 13.91
CA TYR A 160 14.21 -5.94 15.03
C TYR A 160 15.50 -6.72 15.27
N LEU A 161 16.21 -7.14 14.23
CA LEU A 161 17.53 -7.78 14.38
C LEU A 161 18.56 -6.85 15.01
N LEU A 162 18.63 -5.59 14.59
CA LEU A 162 19.52 -4.61 15.21
C LEU A 162 19.19 -4.36 16.68
N LYS A 163 17.90 -4.47 17.06
CA LYS A 163 17.44 -4.39 18.44
C LYS A 163 17.68 -5.68 19.24
N GLY A 164 18.06 -6.78 18.57
CA GLY A 164 18.24 -8.10 19.17
C GLY A 164 16.94 -8.90 19.33
N ASP A 165 15.81 -8.42 18.80
CA ASP A 165 14.53 -9.13 18.84
C ASP A 165 14.43 -10.10 17.65
N VAL A 166 15.09 -11.25 17.80
CA VAL A 166 15.14 -12.28 16.77
C VAL A 166 13.74 -12.83 16.46
N ALA A 167 12.86 -12.94 17.46
CA ALA A 167 11.52 -13.48 17.28
C ALA A 167 10.67 -12.61 16.35
N GLN A 168 10.64 -11.29 16.60
CA GLN A 168 9.92 -10.34 15.76
C GLN A 168 10.55 -10.20 14.36
N ALA A 169 11.87 -10.33 14.27
CA ALA A 169 12.56 -10.36 12.98
C ALA A 169 12.14 -11.58 12.14
N THR A 170 12.17 -12.78 12.72
CA THR A 170 11.72 -14.00 12.05
C THR A 170 10.26 -13.90 11.60
N GLN A 171 9.38 -13.36 12.45
CA GLN A 171 7.97 -13.14 12.10
C GLN A 171 7.84 -12.19 10.90
N SER A 172 8.58 -11.09 10.90
CA SER A 172 8.50 -10.05 9.86
C SER A 172 9.05 -10.55 8.51
N TYR A 173 10.17 -11.27 8.49
CA TYR A 173 10.67 -11.89 7.25
C TYR A 173 9.72 -13.00 6.75
N SER A 174 9.17 -13.82 7.65
CA SER A 174 8.21 -14.87 7.26
C SER A 174 6.96 -14.27 6.63
N ALA A 175 6.52 -13.10 7.09
CA ALA A 175 5.38 -12.40 6.50
C ALA A 175 5.61 -11.95 5.05
N VAL A 176 6.86 -11.73 4.62
CA VAL A 176 7.21 -11.50 3.20
C VAL A 176 6.94 -12.78 2.40
N LEU A 177 7.31 -13.94 2.94
CA LEU A 177 7.11 -15.23 2.27
C LEU A 177 5.64 -15.65 2.16
N ASN A 178 4.74 -15.02 2.93
CA ASN A 178 3.30 -15.23 2.79
C ASN A 178 2.72 -14.59 1.52
N ASN A 179 3.43 -13.67 0.87
CA ASN A 179 3.07 -13.15 -0.45
C ASN A 179 3.93 -13.84 -1.53
N PRO A 180 3.36 -14.74 -2.35
CA PRO A 180 4.10 -15.40 -3.43
C PRO A 180 4.68 -14.44 -4.48
N GLU A 181 4.08 -13.27 -4.65
CA GLU A 181 4.49 -12.26 -5.63
C GLU A 181 5.47 -11.21 -5.07
N ALA A 182 5.86 -11.34 -3.80
CA ALA A 182 6.81 -10.40 -3.20
C ALA A 182 8.15 -10.42 -3.95
N LEU A 183 8.65 -9.24 -4.31
CA LEU A 183 9.88 -9.09 -5.10
C LEU A 183 11.15 -9.38 -4.28
N ASN A 184 11.05 -9.35 -2.95
CA ASN A 184 12.15 -9.50 -2.00
C ASN A 184 12.12 -10.84 -1.25
N ARG A 185 11.51 -11.87 -1.85
CA ARG A 185 11.40 -13.21 -1.27
C ARG A 185 12.76 -13.90 -1.12
N ASP A 186 13.66 -13.70 -2.08
CA ASP A 186 15.02 -14.22 -2.04
C ASP A 186 15.78 -13.69 -0.81
N GLN A 187 15.72 -12.38 -0.55
CA GLN A 187 16.28 -11.79 0.66
C GLN A 187 15.63 -12.36 1.93
N ALA A 188 14.30 -12.49 1.96
CA ALA A 188 13.62 -13.03 3.13
C ALA A 188 13.98 -14.50 3.40
N LEU A 189 14.10 -15.33 2.36
CA LEU A 189 14.58 -16.72 2.47
C LEU A 189 16.01 -16.76 3.03
N PHE A 190 16.90 -15.93 2.48
CA PHE A 190 18.30 -15.87 2.89
C PHE A 190 18.45 -15.47 4.36
N GLU A 191 17.78 -14.40 4.78
CA GLU A 191 17.87 -13.93 6.17
C GLU A 191 17.23 -14.90 7.15
N LEU A 192 16.09 -15.51 6.80
CA LEU A 192 15.50 -16.55 7.64
C LEU A 192 16.43 -17.75 7.79
N ALA A 193 17.08 -18.19 6.72
CA ALA A 193 18.05 -19.28 6.77
C ALA A 193 19.22 -18.95 7.70
N ARG A 194 19.75 -17.72 7.64
CA ARG A 194 20.79 -17.24 8.57
C ARG A 194 20.33 -17.21 10.02
N LEU A 195 19.07 -16.83 10.26
CA LEU A 195 18.50 -16.85 11.60
C LEU A 195 18.37 -18.28 12.13
N ASP A 196 17.94 -19.23 11.30
CA ASP A 196 17.93 -20.64 11.68
C ASP A 196 19.33 -21.18 11.97
N GLU A 197 20.33 -20.86 11.14
CA GLU A 197 21.74 -21.20 11.38
C GLU A 197 22.19 -20.72 12.76
N SER A 198 21.94 -19.44 13.06
CA SER A 198 22.33 -18.82 14.35
C SER A 198 21.69 -19.50 15.56
N GLN A 199 20.53 -20.13 15.35
CA GLN A 199 19.76 -20.84 16.37
C GLN A 199 19.97 -22.36 16.31
N SER A 200 21.00 -22.82 15.58
CA SER A 200 21.36 -24.23 15.38
C SER A 200 20.26 -25.11 14.76
N ARG A 201 19.30 -24.49 14.08
CA ARG A 201 18.24 -25.16 13.31
C ARG A 201 18.72 -25.46 11.89
N LEU A 202 19.66 -26.39 11.78
CA LEU A 202 20.38 -26.63 10.51
C LEU A 202 19.46 -27.16 9.41
N ASP A 203 18.43 -27.93 9.74
CA ASP A 203 17.50 -28.50 8.77
C ASP A 203 16.62 -27.42 8.13
N GLU A 204 16.10 -26.51 8.94
CA GLU A 204 15.32 -25.36 8.48
C GLU A 204 16.17 -24.39 7.65
N ALA A 205 17.42 -24.14 8.09
CA ALA A 205 18.37 -23.31 7.35
C ALA A 205 18.64 -23.89 5.95
N LEU A 206 19.00 -25.19 5.88
CA LEU A 206 19.26 -25.89 4.62
C LEU A 206 18.06 -25.79 3.67
N LYS A 207 16.85 -26.09 4.17
CA LYS A 207 15.63 -26.03 3.37
C LYS A 207 15.41 -24.65 2.76
N ARG A 208 15.65 -23.58 3.51
CA ARG A 208 15.48 -22.20 3.02
C ARG A 208 16.55 -21.78 2.02
N TYR A 209 17.82 -22.16 2.23
CA TYR A 209 18.86 -21.95 1.22
C TYR A 209 18.55 -22.69 -0.08
N GLN A 210 18.14 -23.96 0.01
CA GLN A 210 17.75 -24.76 -1.14
C GLN A 210 16.57 -24.15 -1.91
N GLU A 211 15.56 -23.65 -1.19
CA GLU A 211 14.45 -22.94 -1.82
C GLU A 211 14.92 -21.68 -2.54
N LEU A 212 15.82 -20.90 -1.95
CA LEU A 212 16.39 -19.72 -2.60
C LEU A 212 17.13 -20.09 -3.89
N ILE A 213 18.02 -21.07 -3.83
CA ILE A 213 18.84 -21.52 -4.98
C ILE A 213 17.93 -22.02 -6.10
N LYS A 214 16.89 -22.79 -5.76
CA LYS A 214 15.97 -23.39 -6.73
C LYS A 214 15.05 -22.35 -7.38
N SER A 215 14.45 -21.48 -6.58
CA SER A 215 13.42 -20.54 -7.04
C SER A 215 14.01 -19.23 -7.57
N TYR A 216 15.20 -18.85 -7.14
CA TYR A 216 15.85 -17.58 -7.47
C TYR A 216 17.33 -17.78 -7.89
N PRO A 217 17.62 -18.58 -8.92
CA PRO A 217 19.00 -18.90 -9.32
C PRO A 217 19.81 -17.69 -9.78
N ASN A 218 19.15 -16.61 -10.22
CA ASN A 218 19.78 -15.35 -10.63
C ASN A 218 19.85 -14.30 -9.50
N SER A 219 19.40 -14.63 -8.29
CA SER A 219 19.52 -13.72 -7.16
C SER A 219 20.99 -13.44 -6.85
N PRO A 220 21.37 -12.19 -6.51
CA PRO A 220 22.71 -11.89 -6.00
C PRO A 220 23.11 -12.74 -4.79
N LEU A 221 22.13 -13.28 -4.05
CA LEU A 221 22.31 -14.10 -2.85
C LEU A 221 22.50 -15.59 -3.17
N ALA A 222 22.25 -16.04 -4.42
CA ALA A 222 22.25 -17.45 -4.78
C ALA A 222 23.62 -18.11 -4.55
N ASN A 223 24.70 -17.45 -4.96
CA ASN A 223 26.05 -17.98 -4.76
C ASN A 223 26.42 -18.12 -3.28
N GLU A 224 26.03 -17.15 -2.45
CA GLU A 224 26.24 -17.24 -1.00
C GLU A 224 25.39 -18.33 -0.38
N ALA A 225 24.14 -18.49 -0.81
CA ALA A 225 23.26 -19.58 -0.37
C ALA A 225 23.86 -20.96 -0.70
N ILE A 226 24.41 -21.15 -1.90
CA ILE A 226 25.08 -22.41 -2.30
C ILE A 226 26.27 -22.71 -1.39
N LEU A 227 27.06 -21.69 -1.05
CA LEU A 227 28.19 -21.86 -0.14
C LEU A 227 27.72 -22.26 1.26
N ARG A 228 26.70 -21.59 1.78
CA ARG A 228 26.11 -21.88 3.09
C ARG A 228 25.54 -23.29 3.16
N GLU A 229 24.77 -23.70 2.15
CA GLU A 229 24.24 -25.06 2.02
C GLU A 229 25.34 -26.11 2.19
N LYS A 230 26.41 -26.03 1.39
CA LYS A 230 27.53 -26.99 1.45
C LYS A 230 28.20 -27.03 2.83
N ILE A 231 28.39 -25.88 3.47
CA ILE A 231 28.99 -25.79 4.81
C ILE A 231 28.10 -26.49 5.83
N LEU A 232 26.78 -26.28 5.74
CA LEU A 232 25.81 -26.87 6.66
C LEU A 232 25.69 -28.39 6.48
N GLU A 233 25.70 -28.89 5.25
CA GLU A 233 25.71 -30.33 4.97
C GLU A 233 26.95 -31.03 5.54
N ALA A 234 28.13 -30.41 5.39
CA ALA A 234 29.36 -30.90 5.96
C ALA A 234 29.30 -30.92 7.49
N LYS A 235 28.80 -29.85 8.11
CA LYS A 235 28.60 -29.75 9.56
C LYS A 235 27.66 -30.85 10.07
N LYS A 236 26.52 -31.05 9.41
CA LYS A 236 25.54 -32.08 9.78
C LYS A 236 26.12 -33.49 9.65
N SER A 237 26.88 -33.75 8.59
CA SER A 237 27.56 -35.03 8.38
C SER A 237 28.59 -35.32 9.47
N TYR A 238 29.34 -34.30 9.91
CA TYR A 238 30.28 -34.40 11.02
C TYR A 238 29.58 -34.64 12.37
N GLU A 239 28.46 -33.96 12.64
CA GLU A 239 27.64 -34.17 13.84
C GLU A 239 27.05 -35.59 13.89
N ALA A 240 26.65 -36.14 12.75
CA ALA A 240 26.18 -37.52 12.65
C ALA A 240 27.30 -38.54 12.92
N ALA A 241 28.49 -38.35 12.32
CA ALA A 241 29.63 -39.24 12.53
C ALA A 241 30.16 -39.20 13.99
N SER A 242 30.24 -38.00 14.58
CA SER A 242 30.71 -37.84 15.96
C SER A 242 29.71 -38.34 17.02
N SER A 243 28.42 -38.45 16.67
CA SER A 243 27.41 -39.07 17.54
C SER A 243 27.35 -40.59 17.38
N SER A 244 27.70 -41.16 16.22
CA SER A 244 27.83 -42.62 16.07
C SER A 244 29.03 -43.21 16.80
N ASP A 245 30.15 -42.48 16.88
CA ASP A 245 31.37 -42.94 17.59
C ASP A 245 31.25 -42.92 19.12
N LYS A 246 30.19 -42.27 19.67
CA LYS A 246 29.93 -42.19 21.12
C LYS A 246 28.89 -43.20 21.63
N LYS A 247 28.41 -44.11 20.78
CA LYS A 247 27.50 -45.18 21.19
C LYS A 247 28.32 -46.37 21.73
N PRO A 248 28.15 -46.77 23.01
CA PRO A 248 28.86 -47.91 23.58
C PRO A 248 28.44 -49.26 22.98
#